data_AF-A0A5N3P392-F1
#
_entry.id   AF-A0A5N3P392-F1
#
_cell.length_a   1.000
_cell.length_b   1.000
_cell.length_c   1.000
_cell.angle_alpha   90.00
_cell.angle_beta   90.00
_cell.angle_gamma   90.00
#
_symmetry.space_group_name_H-M   'P 1'
#
loop_
_entity.id
_entity.type
_entity.pdbx_description
1 polymer ?
#
loop_
_entity_poly.entity_id
_entity_poly.type
_entity_poly.pdbx_seq_one_letter_code
_entity_poly.pdbx_strand_id
1 'polypeptide(L)'
;MDRFVRKPIFSREGANVTLVRDGQTVSVDGPYDDCPFVVQEATRLFASEHGHAVIGSWIVGDEPCGIGIREDASAITMDMSRFIPHVILG
;
A
#
# COMPACT_ATOMS: atom_id res chain seq x y z
N MET A 1 11.32 12.74 -13.46
CA MET A 1 10.26 11.80 -13.07
C MET A 1 10.50 11.49 -11.60
N ASP A 2 10.00 12.35 -10.71
CA ASP A 2 10.59 12.46 -9.35
C ASP A 2 9.63 11.93 -8.27
N ARG A 3 8.49 11.37 -8.70
CA ARG A 3 7.45 10.80 -7.84
C ARG A 3 6.84 9.56 -8.48
N PHE A 4 7.30 8.38 -8.07
CA PHE A 4 6.80 7.12 -8.59
C PHE A 4 6.93 5.99 -7.58
N VAL A 5 6.17 4.92 -7.81
CA VAL A 5 6.26 3.65 -7.08
C VAL A 5 6.63 2.56 -8.07
N ARG A 6 7.72 1.85 -7.79
CA ARG A 6 8.12 0.64 -8.50
C ARG A 6 7.58 -0.58 -7.76
N LYS A 7 6.91 -1.49 -8.47
CA LYS A 7 6.29 -2.68 -7.90
C LYS A 7 6.56 -3.90 -8.78
N PRO A 8 7.17 -4.98 -8.27
CA PRO A 8 7.28 -6.22 -9.04
C PRO A 8 5.89 -6.79 -9.36
N ILE A 9 5.73 -7.38 -10.55
CA ILE A 9 4.42 -7.80 -11.06
C ILE A 9 3.77 -8.88 -10.20
N PHE A 10 4.57 -9.80 -9.63
CA PHE A 10 4.08 -10.88 -8.79
C PHE A 10 4.23 -10.60 -7.28
N SER A 11 4.67 -9.40 -6.90
CA SER A 11 4.80 -9.02 -5.50
C SER A 11 3.44 -8.94 -4.82
N ARG A 12 3.44 -9.28 -3.53
CA ARG A 12 2.31 -9.14 -2.61
C ARG A 12 2.78 -8.47 -1.32
N GLU A 13 1.82 -7.99 -0.52
CA GLU A 13 2.09 -7.54 0.87
C GLU A 13 3.17 -6.46 1.01
N GLY A 14 3.34 -5.61 -0.02
CA GLY A 14 4.32 -4.52 0.01
C GLY A 14 5.77 -4.92 -0.23
N ALA A 15 6.06 -6.20 -0.45
CA ALA A 15 7.42 -6.72 -0.65
C ALA A 15 8.10 -6.14 -1.90
N ASN A 16 9.38 -5.78 -1.81
CA ASN A 16 10.19 -5.23 -2.91
C ASN A 16 9.60 -3.95 -3.56
N VAL A 17 8.65 -3.28 -2.88
CA VAL A 17 8.10 -2.00 -3.33
C VAL A 17 9.12 -0.90 -3.04
N THR A 18 9.35 -0.04 -4.03
CA THR A 18 10.16 1.17 -3.87
C THR A 18 9.33 2.40 -4.18
N LEU A 19 9.14 3.27 -3.19
CA LEU A 19 8.54 4.59 -3.32
C LEU A 19 9.64 5.64 -3.44
N VAL A 20 9.65 6.37 -4.55
CA VAL A 20 10.49 7.56 -4.74
C VAL A 20 9.57 8.77 -4.75
N ARG A 21 9.78 9.72 -3.85
CA ARG A 21 8.98 10.95 -3.78
C ARG A 21 9.75 12.06 -3.08
N ASP A 22 9.72 13.27 -3.66
CA ASP A 22 10.25 14.49 -3.03
C ASP A 22 11.72 14.34 -2.58
N GLY A 23 12.55 13.66 -3.39
CA GLY A 23 13.96 13.38 -3.08
C GLY A 23 14.19 12.27 -2.04
N GLN A 24 13.12 11.65 -1.53
CA GLN A 24 13.18 10.52 -0.60
C GLN A 24 12.89 9.21 -1.32
N THR A 25 13.61 8.16 -0.92
CA THR A 25 13.38 6.79 -1.40
C THR A 25 13.13 5.89 -0.19
N VAL A 26 12.00 5.18 -0.22
CA VAL A 26 11.66 4.15 0.76
C VAL A 26 11.53 2.84 0.01
N SER A 27 12.25 1.81 0.45
CA SER A 27 12.22 0.47 -0.12
C SER A 27 11.94 -0.55 0.97
N VAL A 28 11.16 -1.57 0.64
CA VAL A 28 10.91 -2.74 1.48
C VAL A 28 11.57 -3.94 0.85
N ASP A 29 12.24 -4.77 1.64
CA ASP A 29 12.87 -6.01 1.16
C ASP A 29 11.84 -7.09 0.84
N GLY A 30 12.26 -8.15 0.14
CA GLY A 30 11.40 -9.30 -0.13
C GLY A 30 11.97 -10.24 -1.19
N PRO A 31 11.25 -11.33 -1.51
CA PRO A 31 11.79 -12.40 -2.36
C PRO A 31 11.62 -12.16 -3.87
N TYR A 32 11.16 -10.99 -4.31
CA TYR A 32 10.76 -10.73 -5.71
C TYR A 32 11.83 -10.04 -6.58
N ASP A 33 13.12 -10.32 -6.32
CA ASP A 33 14.23 -9.63 -6.99
C ASP A 33 14.37 -9.98 -8.49
N ASP A 34 13.96 -11.19 -8.89
CA ASP A 34 14.09 -11.71 -10.26
C ASP A 34 12.83 -11.52 -11.13
N CYS A 35 12.00 -10.51 -10.83
CA CYS A 35 10.74 -10.26 -11.52
C CYS A 35 10.70 -8.88 -12.20
N PRO A 36 10.15 -8.74 -13.42
CA PRO A 36 9.85 -7.44 -14.00
C PRO A 36 8.91 -6.62 -13.11
N PHE A 37 8.99 -5.30 -13.23
CA PHE A 37 8.22 -4.36 -12.44
C PHE A 37 7.40 -3.41 -13.29
N VAL A 38 6.36 -2.85 -12.66
CA VAL A 38 5.63 -1.70 -13.18
C VAL A 38 6.05 -0.43 -12.43
N VAL A 39 5.91 0.70 -13.11
CA VAL A 39 6.08 2.04 -12.51
C VAL A 39 4.71 2.71 -12.50
N GLN A 40 4.27 3.13 -11.31
CA GLN A 40 3.03 3.86 -11.10
C GLN A 40 3.34 5.26 -10.57
N GLU A 41 2.56 6.26 -10.94
CA GLU A 41 2.64 7.58 -10.30
C GLU A 41 2.44 7.46 -8.78
N ALA A 42 3.29 8.13 -7.99
CA ALA A 42 3.18 8.11 -6.54
C ALA A 42 2.07 9.04 -6.06
N THR A 43 1.15 8.49 -5.26
CA THR A 43 0.11 9.25 -4.56
C THR A 43 0.37 9.28 -3.06
N ARG A 44 -0.24 10.24 -2.36
CA ARG A 44 -0.16 10.33 -0.89
C ARG A 44 -1.30 9.50 -0.30
N LEU A 45 -0.96 8.59 0.61
CA LEU A 45 -1.94 7.95 1.49
C LEU A 45 -2.43 8.96 2.52
N PHE A 46 -3.63 8.72 3.06
CA PHE A 46 -4.05 9.38 4.30
C PHE A 46 -2.99 9.11 5.38
N ALA A 47 -2.63 10.14 6.13
CA ALA A 47 -1.60 10.06 7.15
C ALA A 47 -2.07 10.76 8.43
N SER A 48 -1.81 10.13 9.57
CA SER A 48 -2.02 10.68 10.90
C SER A 48 -0.76 10.47 11.75
N GLU A 49 -0.80 10.88 13.02
CA GLU A 49 0.26 10.54 13.98
C GLU A 49 0.38 9.02 14.23
N HIS A 50 -0.66 8.24 13.89
CA HIS A 50 -0.70 6.79 14.06
C HIS A 50 -0.19 6.00 12.83
N GLY A 51 0.04 6.68 11.70
CA GLY A 51 0.58 6.08 10.49
C GLY A 51 -0.16 6.46 9.21
N HIS A 52 0.01 5.61 8.20
CA HIS A 52 -0.54 5.74 6.85
C HIS A 52 -1.64 4.70 6.63
N ALA A 53 -2.81 5.16 6.22
CA ALA A 53 -3.98 4.30 6.06
C ALA A 53 -4.29 3.97 4.60
N VAL A 54 -4.73 2.74 4.36
CA VAL A 54 -5.35 2.27 3.12
C VAL A 54 -6.73 1.71 3.39
N ILE A 55 -7.64 1.88 2.42
CA ILE A 55 -8.96 1.26 2.42
C ILE A 55 -8.95 0.10 1.44
N GLY A 56 -9.31 -1.09 1.92
CA GLY A 56 -9.63 -2.24 1.08
C GLY A 56 -11.15 -2.34 0.90
N SER A 57 -11.60 -2.63 -0.32
CA SER A 57 -12.99 -3.00 -0.63
C SER A 57 -13.03 -4.48 -0.97
N TRP A 58 -13.89 -5.22 -0.27
CA TRP A 58 -14.14 -6.64 -0.55
C TRP A 58 -15.22 -6.77 -1.61
N ILE A 59 -14.94 -7.57 -2.63
CA ILE A 59 -15.88 -7.90 -3.70
C ILE A 59 -16.24 -9.39 -3.57
N VAL A 60 -17.54 -9.72 -3.58
CA VAL A 60 -18.04 -11.10 -3.62
C VAL A 60 -18.80 -11.29 -4.93
N GLY A 61 -18.28 -12.14 -5.81
CA GLY A 61 -18.75 -12.16 -7.20
C GLY A 61 -18.35 -10.86 -7.90
N ASP A 62 -19.35 -10.08 -8.31
CA ASP A 62 -19.23 -8.77 -8.95
C ASP A 62 -19.73 -7.60 -8.07
N GLU A 63 -20.13 -7.87 -6.82
CA GLU A 63 -20.69 -6.87 -5.92
C GLU A 63 -19.72 -6.48 -4.77
N PRO A 64 -19.61 -5.19 -4.42
CA PRO A 64 -18.90 -4.75 -3.22
C PRO A 64 -19.69 -5.09 -1.96
N CYS A 65 -19.07 -5.79 -1.00
CA CYS A 65 -19.77 -6.32 0.17
C CYS A 65 -19.19 -5.86 1.52
N GLY A 66 -18.09 -5.12 1.51
CA GLY A 66 -17.53 -4.59 2.75
C GLY A 66 -16.24 -3.81 2.52
N ILE A 67 -15.84 -3.08 3.55
CA ILE A 67 -14.56 -2.36 3.57
C ILE A 67 -13.72 -2.78 4.77
N GLY A 68 -12.42 -2.56 4.68
CA GLY A 68 -11.50 -2.67 5.81
C GLY A 68 -10.47 -1.56 5.74
N ILE A 69 -9.92 -1.17 6.88
CA ILE A 69 -8.85 -0.18 6.97
C ILE A 69 -7.60 -0.87 7.50
N ARG A 70 -6.47 -0.64 6.82
CA ARG A 70 -5.15 -1.05 7.31
C ARG A 70 -4.28 0.17 7.52
N GLU A 71 -3.48 0.16 8.58
CA GLU A 71 -2.56 1.24 8.90
C GLU A 71 -1.15 0.73 9.14
N ASP A 72 -0.17 1.41 8.54
CA ASP A 72 1.25 1.11 8.67
C ASP A 72 2.02 2.34 9.16
N ALA A 73 3.16 2.14 9.83
CA ALA A 73 4.03 3.26 10.22
C ALA A 73 4.70 3.92 9.01
N SER A 74 4.87 3.17 7.91
CA SER A 74 5.48 3.64 6.67
C SER A 74 4.42 3.90 5.59
N ALA A 75 4.81 4.59 4.52
CA ALA A 75 3.93 4.82 3.36
C ALA A 75 3.72 3.58 2.47
N ILE A 76 4.30 2.43 2.84
CA ILE A 76 4.12 1.14 2.15
C ILE A 76 3.41 0.20 3.13
N THR A 77 2.16 -0.16 2.83
CA THR A 77 1.41 -1.14 3.62
C THR A 77 2.02 -2.53 3.44
N MET A 78 2.30 -3.22 4.55
CA MET A 78 2.97 -4.51 4.64
C MET A 78 2.04 -5.63 5.15
N ASP A 79 2.52 -6.87 5.14
CA ASP A 79 1.75 -8.02 5.63
C ASP A 79 1.31 -7.87 7.09
N MET A 80 2.18 -7.32 7.94
CA MET A 80 1.91 -7.12 9.38
C MET A 80 1.26 -5.76 9.72
N SER A 81 0.85 -4.98 8.72
CA SER A 81 0.15 -3.71 8.98
C SER A 81 -1.15 -3.95 9.76
N ARG A 82 -1.45 -3.06 10.69
CA ARG A 82 -2.55 -3.21 11.65
C ARG A 82 -3.89 -3.17 10.94
N PHE A 83 -4.81 -4.04 11.33
CA PHE A 83 -6.22 -3.89 10.99
C PHE A 83 -6.85 -2.86 11.93
N ILE A 84 -7.52 -1.85 11.38
CA ILE A 84 -8.14 -0.78 12.15
C ILE A 84 -9.65 -0.98 12.19
N PRO A 85 -10.26 -1.07 13.38
CA PRO A 85 -11.72 -1.08 13.53
C PRO A 85 -12.33 0.19 12.94
N HIS A 86 -13.44 0.04 12.24
CA HIS A 86 -14.18 1.17 11.67
C HIS A 86 -15.69 0.97 11.88
N VAL A 87 -16.43 2.07 11.79
CA VAL A 87 -17.89 2.09 11.86
C VAL A 87 -18.42 3.04 10.79
N ILE A 88 -19.57 2.69 10.20
CA ILE A 88 -20.32 3.58 9.31
C ILE A 88 -21.44 4.19 10.15
N LEU A 89 -21.44 5.52 10.26
CA LEU A 89 -22.50 6.25 10.94
C LEU A 89 -23.51 6.74 9.90
N GLY A 90 -24.80 6.60 10.22
CA GLY A 90 -25.91 7.05 9.38
C GLY A 90 -26.23 8.52 9.57
#